data_AF-A0A0A1TLZ7-F1
#
_entry.id   AF-A0A0A1TLZ7-F1
#
_cell.length_a   1.000
_cell.length_b   1.000
_cell.length_c   1.000
_cell.angle_alpha   90.00
_cell.angle_beta   90.00
_cell.angle_gamma   90.00
#
_symmetry.space_group_name_H-M   'P 1'
#
loop_
_entity.id
_entity.type
_entity.pdbx_description
1 polymer ?
#
loop_
_entity_poly.entity_id
_entity_poly.type
_entity_poly.pdbx_seq_one_letter_code
_entity_poly.pdbx_strand_id
1 'polypeptide(L)'
;MELESQLRTSLVSQNLPTPSAEFLNSITATRSPPPPLTSLVATAKSRILACDLSSSIPALIDASVPCLPATAGDARVDEARLAKPVHVQILDVENLAQSKWEQIEELEAIERGEMTRGRHVIRVTADEDDANNTSMQQQAPAAWNATHRLVVQDSDSSGQDVYWREVAVEGGYGDCSGESTVGAG
;
A
#
# COMPACT_ATOMS: atom_id res chain seq x y z
N MET A 1 -9.91 -11.20 28.86
CA MET A 1 -11.10 -10.39 28.52
C MET A 1 -10.83 -8.89 28.40
N GLU A 2 -10.47 -8.13 29.45
CA GLU A 2 -10.28 -6.67 29.30
C GLU A 2 -9.00 -6.28 28.51
N LEU A 3 -7.95 -7.08 28.59
CA LEU A 3 -6.73 -6.88 27.78
C LEU A 3 -6.98 -7.09 26.28
N GLU A 4 -7.75 -8.13 25.91
CA GLU A 4 -8.09 -8.43 24.52
C GLU A 4 -8.96 -7.32 23.91
N SER A 5 -9.93 -6.78 24.67
CA SER A 5 -10.78 -5.69 24.20
C SER A 5 -9.98 -4.39 24.01
N GLN A 6 -9.06 -4.08 24.93
CA GLN A 6 -8.13 -2.96 24.79
C GLN A 6 -7.21 -3.12 23.57
N LEU A 7 -6.66 -4.32 23.36
CA LEU A 7 -5.79 -4.62 22.22
C LEU A 7 -6.57 -4.50 20.91
N ARG A 8 -7.78 -5.07 20.82
CA ARG A 8 -8.66 -4.95 19.65
C ARG A 8 -8.98 -3.49 19.35
N THR A 9 -9.38 -2.72 20.36
CA THR A 9 -9.69 -1.30 20.20
C THR A 9 -8.49 -0.50 19.70
N SER A 10 -7.29 -0.80 20.23
CA SER A 10 -6.04 -0.15 19.83
C SER A 10 -5.56 -0.51 18.41
N LEU A 11 -5.94 -1.67 17.88
CA LEU A 11 -5.63 -2.05 16.50
C LEU A 11 -6.63 -1.43 15.53
N VAL A 12 -7.93 -1.48 15.85
CA VAL A 12 -8.98 -0.89 15.03
C VAL A 12 -8.81 0.63 14.91
N SER A 13 -8.36 1.31 15.98
CA SER A 13 -8.07 2.75 15.94
C SER A 13 -6.91 3.12 15.00
N GLN A 14 -6.09 2.15 14.58
CA GLN A 14 -5.01 2.32 13.60
C GLN A 14 -5.44 2.00 12.17
N ASN A 15 -6.74 1.82 11.90
CA ASN A 15 -7.28 1.42 10.60
C ASN A 15 -6.74 0.05 10.11
N LEU A 16 -6.49 -0.87 11.04
CA LEU A 16 -6.12 -2.25 10.71
C LEU A 16 -7.37 -3.13 10.61
N PRO A 17 -7.32 -4.23 9.82
CA PRO A 17 -8.42 -5.18 9.75
C PRO A 17 -8.71 -5.77 11.13
N THR A 18 -9.98 -6.08 11.36
CA THR A 18 -10.45 -6.61 12.64
C THR A 18 -9.77 -7.95 12.96
N PRO A 19 -9.00 -8.07 14.04
CA PRO A 19 -8.32 -9.31 14.39
C PRO A 19 -9.30 -10.36 14.92
N SER A 20 -9.00 -11.64 14.65
CA SER A 20 -9.76 -12.78 15.18
C SER A 20 -9.55 -12.94 16.69
N ALA A 21 -10.53 -13.50 17.39
CA ALA A 21 -10.42 -13.75 18.83
C ALA A 21 -9.33 -14.80 19.14
N GLU A 22 -9.19 -15.81 18.28
CA GLU A 22 -8.17 -16.85 18.41
C GLU A 22 -6.75 -16.27 18.31
N PHE A 23 -6.53 -15.35 17.38
CA PHE A 23 -5.26 -14.66 17.23
C PHE A 23 -4.90 -13.82 18.45
N LEU A 24 -5.85 -13.03 18.96
CA LEU A 24 -5.62 -12.23 20.17
C LEU A 24 -5.28 -13.10 21.38
N ASN A 25 -5.99 -14.22 21.54
CA ASN A 25 -5.70 -15.20 22.59
C ASN A 25 -4.31 -15.83 22.42
N SER A 26 -3.89 -16.11 21.18
CA SER A 26 -2.56 -16.66 20.91
C SER A 26 -1.43 -15.72 21.37
N ILE A 27 -1.61 -14.41 21.19
CA ILE A 27 -0.61 -13.38 21.52
C ILE A 27 -0.58 -13.10 23.03
N THR A 28 -1.73 -13.15 23.71
CA THR A 28 -1.81 -12.93 25.16
C THR A 28 -1.39 -14.16 25.96
N ALA A 29 -1.67 -15.37 25.48
CA ALA A 29 -1.36 -16.62 26.19
C ALA A 29 0.11 -17.06 26.06
N THR A 30 0.87 -16.57 25.08
CA THR A 30 2.22 -17.09 24.79
C THR A 30 3.29 -16.66 25.79
N ARG A 31 3.04 -15.70 26.70
CA ARG A 31 4.10 -15.12 27.55
C ARG A 31 3.68 -14.92 29.01
N SER A 32 4.50 -15.47 29.91
CA SER A 32 4.47 -15.19 31.35
C SER A 32 5.87 -14.81 31.83
N PRO A 33 6.09 -13.62 32.43
CA PRO A 33 5.09 -12.57 32.71
C PRO A 33 4.60 -11.85 31.44
N PRO A 34 3.39 -11.26 31.46
CA PRO A 34 2.80 -10.61 30.30
C PRO A 34 3.59 -9.35 29.93
N PRO A 35 3.99 -9.19 28.65
CA PRO A 35 4.69 -8.00 28.19
C PRO A 35 3.77 -6.76 28.24
N PRO A 36 4.33 -5.54 28.22
CA PRO A 36 3.52 -4.33 28.22
C PRO A 36 2.60 -4.27 26.99
N LEU A 37 1.44 -3.63 27.14
CA LEU A 37 0.40 -3.53 26.10
C LEU A 37 0.96 -3.00 24.76
N THR A 38 1.88 -2.04 24.80
CA THR A 38 2.52 -1.48 23.60
C THR A 38 3.29 -2.53 22.80
N SER A 39 3.98 -3.47 23.46
CA SER A 39 4.67 -4.57 22.80
C SER A 39 3.68 -5.58 22.21
N LEU A 40 2.56 -5.84 22.87
CA LEU A 40 1.50 -6.71 22.35
C LEU A 40 0.87 -6.11 21.10
N VAL A 41 0.54 -4.82 21.12
CA VAL A 41 0.00 -4.09 19.96
C VAL A 41 0.99 -4.07 18.80
N ALA A 42 2.28 -3.80 19.06
CA ALA A 42 3.31 -3.83 18.02
C ALA A 42 3.47 -5.23 17.40
N THR A 43 3.44 -6.28 18.22
CA THR A 43 3.52 -7.68 17.75
C THR A 43 2.30 -8.05 16.91
N ALA A 44 1.10 -7.72 17.39
CA ALA A 44 -0.14 -7.99 16.69
C ALA A 44 -0.18 -7.25 15.34
N LYS A 45 0.18 -5.97 15.34
CA LYS A 45 0.29 -5.14 14.13
C LYS A 45 1.28 -5.73 13.12
N SER A 46 2.49 -6.09 13.56
CA SER A 46 3.50 -6.68 12.68
C SER A 46 3.01 -7.97 12.04
N ARG A 47 2.32 -8.83 12.80
CA ARG A 47 1.78 -10.08 12.28
C ARG A 47 0.63 -9.86 11.29
N ILE A 48 -0.25 -8.91 11.55
CA ILE A 48 -1.34 -8.55 10.61
C ILE A 48 -0.76 -7.93 9.32
N LEU A 49 0.26 -7.08 9.39
CA LEU A 49 0.85 -6.47 8.20
C LEU A 49 1.71 -7.43 7.38
N ALA A 50 2.26 -8.47 8.02
CA ALA A 50 3.06 -9.49 7.36
C ALA A 50 2.24 -10.70 6.87
N CYS A 51 0.95 -10.76 7.22
CA CYS A 51 0.11 -11.86 6.80
C CYS A 51 -0.46 -11.63 5.41
N ASP A 52 -0.62 -12.72 4.67
CA ASP A 52 -1.37 -12.73 3.41
C ASP A 52 -2.88 -12.72 3.71
N LEU A 53 -3.60 -11.71 3.24
CA LEU A 53 -5.00 -11.49 3.56
C LEU A 53 -5.91 -12.63 3.07
N SER A 54 -5.55 -13.29 1.97
CA SER A 54 -6.36 -14.38 1.38
C SER A 54 -6.30 -15.65 2.24
N SER A 55 -5.11 -16.01 2.73
CA SER A 55 -4.89 -17.23 3.52
C SER A 55 -5.10 -17.05 5.03
N SER A 56 -5.14 -15.82 5.51
CA SER A 56 -5.15 -15.51 6.95
C SER A 56 -6.54 -15.38 7.56
N ILE A 57 -7.61 -15.47 6.77
CA ILE A 57 -8.98 -15.58 7.26
C ILE A 57 -9.36 -17.06 7.42
N PRO A 58 -9.98 -17.48 8.55
CA PRO A 58 -10.35 -16.70 9.74
C PRO A 58 -9.29 -16.72 10.87
N ALA A 59 -8.12 -17.32 10.63
CA ALA A 59 -7.14 -17.62 11.67
C ALA A 59 -6.56 -16.36 12.34
N LEU A 60 -6.20 -15.34 11.55
CA LEU A 60 -5.62 -14.07 12.01
C LEU A 60 -6.62 -12.92 11.98
N ILE A 61 -7.44 -12.88 10.93
CA ILE A 61 -8.39 -11.79 10.65
C ILE A 61 -9.81 -12.36 10.74
N ASP A 62 -10.73 -11.58 11.31
CA ASP A 62 -12.12 -11.95 11.43
C ASP A 62 -12.80 -12.03 10.04
N ALA A 63 -13.68 -13.00 9.83
CA ALA A 63 -14.41 -13.18 8.58
C ALA A 63 -15.44 -12.05 8.32
N SER A 64 -15.68 -11.18 9.31
CA SER A 64 -16.58 -10.02 9.20
C SER A 64 -15.98 -8.81 8.47
N VAL A 65 -14.71 -8.87 8.06
CA VAL A 65 -14.06 -7.77 7.34
C VAL A 65 -14.75 -7.56 5.98
N PRO A 66 -15.09 -6.30 5.61
CA PRO A 66 -15.68 -6.02 4.31
C PRO A 66 -14.76 -6.41 3.16
N CYS A 67 -15.30 -7.11 2.18
CA CYS A 67 -14.63 -7.47 0.91
C CYS A 67 -15.07 -6.55 -0.24
N LEU A 68 -14.39 -6.66 -1.38
CA LEU A 68 -14.79 -5.99 -2.61
C LEU A 68 -16.14 -6.56 -3.10
N PRO A 69 -16.93 -5.77 -3.86
CA PRO A 69 -18.15 -6.27 -4.46
C PRO A 69 -17.84 -7.42 -5.42
N ALA A 70 -18.59 -8.53 -5.36
CA ALA A 70 -18.42 -9.66 -6.27
C ALA A 70 -18.57 -9.29 -7.76
N THR A 71 -19.18 -8.13 -8.04
CA THR A 71 -19.33 -7.57 -9.38
C THR A 71 -18.10 -6.81 -9.88
N ALA A 72 -17.06 -6.62 -9.06
CA ALA A 72 -15.88 -5.83 -9.41
C ALA A 72 -15.11 -6.38 -10.62
N GLY A 73 -15.19 -7.70 -10.86
CA GLY A 73 -14.63 -8.35 -12.05
C GLY A 73 -15.61 -8.56 -13.21
N ASP A 74 -16.88 -8.14 -13.10
CA ASP A 74 -17.88 -8.37 -14.15
C ASP A 74 -17.86 -7.25 -15.20
N ALA A 75 -17.46 -7.58 -16.43
CA ALA A 75 -17.42 -6.66 -17.56
C ALA A 75 -18.79 -6.11 -17.98
N ARG A 76 -19.90 -6.64 -17.43
CA ARG A 76 -21.26 -6.12 -17.64
C ARG A 76 -21.64 -4.96 -16.73
N VAL A 77 -20.82 -4.67 -15.72
CA VAL A 77 -21.07 -3.62 -14.75
C VAL A 77 -20.16 -2.44 -15.06
N ASP A 78 -20.75 -1.31 -15.45
CA ASP A 78 -20.00 -0.11 -15.82
C ASP A 78 -19.31 0.56 -14.62
N GLU A 79 -20.00 0.59 -13.47
CA GLU A 79 -19.45 1.12 -12.22
C GLU A 79 -20.05 0.44 -10.99
N ALA A 80 -19.23 0.26 -9.95
CA ALA A 80 -19.65 -0.17 -8.64
C ALA A 80 -18.96 0.66 -7.56
N ARG A 81 -19.72 1.17 -6.59
CA ARG A 81 -19.19 1.99 -5.49
C ARG A 81 -18.95 1.13 -4.25
N LEU A 82 -17.82 1.36 -3.59
CA LEU A 82 -17.51 0.74 -2.31
C LEU A 82 -18.36 1.38 -1.21
N ALA A 83 -19.21 0.56 -0.56
CA ALA A 83 -20.10 1.03 0.51
C ALA A 83 -19.37 1.22 1.86
N LYS A 84 -18.23 0.55 2.04
CA LYS A 84 -17.42 0.54 3.27
C LYS A 84 -15.94 0.57 2.90
N PRO A 85 -15.05 1.03 3.80
CA PRO A 85 -13.62 0.88 3.62
C PRO A 85 -13.28 -0.63 3.57
N VAL A 86 -12.55 -1.03 2.53
CA VAL A 86 -12.11 -2.41 2.29
C VAL A 86 -10.59 -2.44 2.43
N HIS A 87 -10.08 -3.44 3.14
CA HIS A 87 -8.64 -3.69 3.21
C HIS A 87 -8.24 -4.59 2.04
N VAL A 88 -7.22 -4.17 1.30
CA VAL A 88 -6.67 -4.95 0.18
C VAL A 88 -5.16 -5.11 0.35
N GLN A 89 -4.63 -6.15 -0.27
CA GLN A 89 -3.22 -6.42 -0.39
C GLN A 89 -2.79 -6.11 -1.83
N ILE A 90 -1.68 -5.39 -1.97
CA ILE A 90 -1.08 -5.12 -3.27
C ILE A 90 -0.21 -6.33 -3.63
N LEU A 91 -0.55 -6.97 -4.75
CA LEU A 91 0.19 -8.11 -5.30
C LEU A 91 1.29 -7.66 -6.25
N ASP A 92 1.00 -6.66 -7.09
CA ASP A 92 1.94 -6.16 -8.09
C ASP A 92 1.75 -4.66 -8.34
N VAL A 93 2.82 -4.00 -8.77
CA VAL A 93 2.87 -2.58 -9.10
C VAL A 93 3.55 -2.41 -10.45
N GLU A 94 2.76 -2.00 -11.45
CA GLU A 94 3.24 -1.79 -12.80
C GLU A 94 3.27 -0.30 -13.14
N ASN A 95 4.43 0.21 -13.56
CA ASN A 95 4.53 1.53 -14.15
C ASN A 95 4.11 1.48 -15.62
N LEU A 96 3.00 2.13 -15.96
CA LEU A 96 2.46 2.18 -17.32
C LEU A 96 3.06 3.33 -18.15
N ALA A 97 3.84 4.23 -17.56
CA ALA A 97 4.45 5.35 -18.26
C ALA A 97 5.77 4.99 -18.97
N GLN A 98 6.37 3.85 -18.64
CA GLN A 98 7.60 3.33 -19.26
C GLN A 98 7.35 1.94 -19.83
N SER A 99 8.09 1.58 -20.87
CA SER A 99 8.03 0.22 -21.39
C SER A 99 8.73 -0.76 -20.44
N LYS A 100 8.27 -2.02 -20.38
CA LYS A 100 8.96 -3.07 -19.61
C LYS A 100 10.43 -3.23 -20.05
N TRP A 101 10.69 -3.03 -21.34
CA TRP A 101 12.04 -3.11 -21.89
C TRP A 101 12.94 -1.98 -21.38
N GLU A 102 12.45 -0.74 -21.35
CA GLU A 102 13.17 0.42 -20.80
C GLU A 102 13.49 0.24 -19.32
N GLN A 103 12.54 -0.31 -18.54
CA GLN A 103 12.76 -0.63 -17.13
C GLN A 103 13.83 -1.72 -16.95
N ILE A 104 13.82 -2.75 -17.80
CA ILE A 104 14.84 -3.81 -17.78
C ILE A 104 16.21 -3.25 -18.18
N GLU A 105 16.26 -2.42 -19.22
CA GLU A 105 17.50 -1.78 -19.68
C GLU A 105 18.11 -0.88 -18.60
N GLU A 106 17.28 -0.13 -17.86
CA GLU A 106 17.73 0.66 -16.71
C GLU A 106 18.28 -0.23 -15.59
N LEU A 107 17.60 -1.34 -15.26
CA LEU A 107 18.08 -2.29 -14.25
C LEU A 107 19.40 -2.95 -14.65
N GLU A 108 19.55 -3.36 -15.91
CA GLU A 108 20.78 -3.94 -16.43
C GLU A 108 21.92 -2.92 -16.51
N ALA A 109 21.62 -1.65 -16.79
CA ALA A 109 22.60 -0.57 -16.79
C ALA A 109 23.14 -0.31 -15.37
N ILE A 110 22.27 -0.34 -14.36
CA ILE A 110 22.66 -0.27 -12.95
C ILE A 110 23.57 -1.44 -12.56
N GLU A 111 23.21 -2.67 -12.95
CA GLU A 111 24.03 -3.86 -12.67
C GLU A 111 25.43 -3.78 -13.33
N ARG A 112 25.53 -3.13 -14.49
CA ARG A 112 26.79 -2.89 -15.20
C ARG A 112 27.57 -1.66 -14.69
N GLY A 113 27.01 -0.88 -13.77
CA GLY A 113 27.59 0.38 -13.31
C GLY A 113 27.60 1.49 -14.37
N GLU A 114 26.70 1.41 -15.35
CA GLU A 114 26.56 2.37 -16.44
C GLU A 114 25.45 3.37 -16.10
N MET A 115 25.82 4.59 -15.69
CA MET A 115 24.87 5.70 -15.55
C MET A 115 24.89 6.56 -16.81
N THR A 116 23.73 6.75 -17.44
CA THR A 116 23.59 7.58 -18.64
C THR A 116 23.23 9.02 -18.27
N ARG A 117 24.11 9.98 -18.59
CA ARG A 117 23.80 11.42 -18.53
C ARG A 117 23.48 11.92 -19.93
N GLY A 118 22.20 11.96 -20.28
CA GLY A 118 21.75 12.35 -21.62
C GLY A 118 22.15 11.30 -22.68
N ARG A 119 22.88 11.70 -23.73
CA ARG A 119 23.37 10.77 -24.78
C ARG A 119 24.68 10.05 -24.46
N HIS A 120 25.23 10.24 -23.26
CA HIS A 120 26.54 9.70 -22.90
C HIS A 120 26.42 8.68 -21.77
N VAL A 121 26.97 7.49 -21.99
CA VAL A 121 27.09 6.40 -21.01
C VAL A 121 28.37 6.64 -20.20
N ILE A 122 28.25 6.78 -18.88
CA ILE A 122 29.38 6.88 -17.95
C ILE A 122 29.51 5.54 -17.22
N ARG A 123 30.66 4.88 -17.36
CA ARG A 123 31.01 3.66 -16.60
C ARG A 123 31.62 4.08 -15.27
N VAL A 124 30.98 3.72 -14.16
CA VAL A 124 31.53 3.87 -12.82
C VAL A 124 32.27 2.57 -12.51
N THR A 125 33.59 2.57 -12.68
CA THR A 125 34.44 1.48 -12.17
C THR A 125 34.52 1.59 -10.65
N ALA A 126 34.30 0.48 -9.94
CA ALA A 126 34.27 0.39 -8.48
C ALA A 126 35.69 0.37 -7.84
N ASP A 127 36.67 0.96 -8.50
CA ASP A 127 38.01 1.15 -7.95
C ASP A 127 38.31 2.65 -7.93
N GLU A 128 38.87 3.10 -6.80
CA GLU A 128 39.28 4.46 -6.46
C GLU A 128 38.24 5.28 -5.67
N ASP A 129 38.10 4.91 -4.38
CA ASP A 129 38.08 5.90 -3.31
C ASP A 129 39.25 6.88 -3.49
N ASP A 130 38.99 8.12 -3.92
CA ASP A 130 39.64 9.28 -3.31
C ASP A 130 38.98 10.61 -3.72
N ALA A 131 38.41 11.27 -2.71
CA ALA A 131 38.37 12.72 -2.53
C ALA A 131 38.04 13.61 -3.75
N ASN A 132 36.76 13.70 -4.14
CA ASN A 132 36.24 15.02 -4.51
C ASN A 132 34.75 15.19 -4.22
N ASN A 133 34.47 16.10 -3.30
CA ASN A 133 33.16 16.58 -2.90
C ASN A 133 32.52 17.39 -4.05
N THR A 134 31.93 16.68 -5.01
CA THR A 134 30.95 17.30 -5.91
C THR A 134 29.62 16.63 -5.64
N SER A 135 28.74 17.38 -4.99
CA SER A 135 27.32 17.08 -4.77
C SER A 135 26.73 16.35 -5.97
N MET A 136 26.63 15.03 -5.86
CA MET A 136 25.85 14.21 -6.75
C MET A 136 24.39 14.59 -6.54
N GLN A 137 23.94 15.57 -7.34
CA GLN A 137 22.54 15.71 -7.66
C GLN A 137 22.15 14.40 -8.35
N GLN A 138 21.61 13.47 -7.56
CA GLN A 138 20.69 12.44 -8.02
C GLN A 138 19.62 13.19 -8.81
N GLN A 139 19.84 13.28 -10.12
CA GLN A 139 18.81 13.73 -11.04
C GLN A 139 17.82 12.58 -11.04
N ALA A 140 16.81 12.69 -10.18
CA ALA A 140 15.69 11.76 -10.15
C ALA A 140 15.26 11.55 -11.61
N PRO A 141 15.09 10.28 -12.07
CA PRO A 141 14.48 10.05 -13.37
C PRO A 141 13.17 10.84 -13.39
N ALA A 142 12.80 11.41 -14.54
CA ALA A 142 11.68 12.32 -14.70
C ALA A 142 10.36 11.71 -14.17
N ALA A 143 10.17 11.79 -12.86
CA ALA A 143 9.15 11.07 -12.11
C ALA A 143 8.27 12.12 -11.47
N TRP A 144 7.35 12.66 -12.26
CA TRP A 144 6.25 13.41 -11.68
C TRP A 144 4.88 13.02 -12.25
N ASN A 145 4.81 12.22 -13.32
CA ASN A 145 3.54 11.80 -13.95
C ASN A 145 3.51 10.31 -14.35
N ALA A 146 4.18 9.43 -13.62
CA ALA A 146 4.12 7.99 -13.91
C ALA A 146 2.75 7.44 -13.49
N THR A 147 1.95 6.97 -14.45
CA THR A 147 0.68 6.30 -14.15
C THR A 147 0.97 4.87 -13.71
N HIS A 148 0.62 4.53 -12.48
CA HIS A 148 0.78 3.17 -11.97
C HIS A 148 -0.52 2.38 -12.06
N ARG A 149 -0.38 1.08 -12.35
CA ARG A 149 -1.41 0.07 -12.19
C ARG A 149 -1.01 -0.82 -11.03
N LEU A 150 -1.90 -0.95 -10.04
CA LEU A 150 -1.73 -1.87 -8.92
C LEU A 150 -2.61 -3.08 -9.17
N VAL A 151 -2.07 -4.28 -8.99
CA VAL A 151 -2.88 -5.50 -8.87
C VAL A 151 -3.17 -5.66 -7.40
N VAL A 152 -4.45 -5.67 -7.03
CA VAL A 152 -4.87 -5.82 -5.64
C VAL A 152 -5.72 -7.06 -5.47
N GLN A 153 -5.61 -7.63 -4.29
CA GLN A 153 -6.39 -8.77 -3.85
C GLN A 153 -7.03 -8.41 -2.51
N ASP A 154 -8.31 -8.72 -2.36
CA ASP A 154 -9.00 -8.58 -1.09
C ASP A 154 -8.92 -9.88 -0.29
N SER A 155 -9.61 -9.89 0.85
CA SER A 155 -9.64 -11.06 1.71
C SER A 155 -10.69 -12.11 1.30
N ASP A 156 -11.34 -11.96 0.13
CA ASP A 156 -12.27 -12.97 -0.36
C ASP A 156 -11.52 -14.17 -0.96
N SER A 157 -11.98 -15.36 -0.59
CA SER A 157 -11.44 -16.64 -1.09
C SER A 157 -11.72 -16.89 -2.58
N SER A 158 -12.46 -16.01 -3.25
CA SER A 158 -12.73 -16.10 -4.68
C SER A 158 -11.50 -15.80 -5.54
N GLY A 159 -10.44 -15.21 -4.97
CA GLY A 159 -9.17 -14.98 -5.65
C GLY A 159 -9.31 -14.05 -6.86
N GLN A 160 -10.22 -13.09 -6.81
CA GLN A 160 -10.38 -12.11 -7.87
C GLN A 160 -9.27 -11.06 -7.79
N ASP A 161 -8.40 -11.05 -8.80
CA ASP A 161 -7.41 -9.99 -8.98
C ASP A 161 -8.12 -8.75 -9.56
N VAL A 162 -8.11 -7.66 -8.80
CA VAL A 162 -8.70 -6.39 -9.22
C VAL A 162 -7.58 -5.41 -9.54
N TYR A 163 -7.72 -4.67 -10.64
CA TYR A 163 -6.74 -3.68 -11.05
C TYR A 163 -7.14 -2.29 -10.56
N TRP A 164 -6.24 -1.63 -9.87
CA TRP A 164 -6.36 -0.22 -9.52
C TRP A 164 -5.46 0.60 -10.41
N ARG A 165 -5.96 1.76 -10.83
CA ARG A 165 -5.18 2.72 -11.62
C ARG A 165 -5.18 4.04 -10.89
N GLU A 166 -4.02 4.66 -10.81
CA GLU A 166 -3.94 6.05 -10.36
C GLU A 166 -4.65 6.95 -11.37
N VAL A 167 -5.73 7.59 -10.92
CA VAL A 167 -6.44 8.62 -11.69
C VAL A 167 -5.97 9.96 -11.14
N ALA A 168 -5.11 10.64 -11.87
CA ALA A 168 -4.73 12.01 -11.53
C ALA A 168 -5.97 12.90 -11.55
N VAL A 169 -6.21 13.64 -10.47
CA VAL A 169 -7.28 14.63 -10.41
C VAL A 169 -6.81 15.87 -11.17
N GLU A 170 -7.19 15.99 -12.45
CA GLU A 170 -7.11 17.26 -13.16
C GLU A 170 -8.21 18.20 -12.65
N GLY A 171 -7.88 19.12 -11.75
CA GLY A 171 -8.82 20.16 -11.31
C GLY A 171 -8.43 20.85 -10.02
N GLY A 172 -7.95 22.09 -10.13
CA GLY A 172 -7.40 22.88 -9.03
C GLY A 172 -8.39 23.22 -7.91
N TYR A 173 -7.82 23.45 -6.73
CA TYR A 173 -8.46 24.20 -5.65
C TYR A 173 -8.70 25.64 -6.12
N GLY A 174 -9.85 25.85 -6.76
CA GLY A 174 -10.47 27.16 -6.92
C GLY A 174 -11.29 27.45 -5.67
N ASP A 175 -10.85 28.46 -4.95
CA ASP A 175 -11.53 29.18 -3.88
C ASP A 175 -13.07 29.22 -4.07
N CYS A 176 -13.81 28.52 -3.21
CA CYS A 176 -15.26 28.67 -3.08
C CYS A 176 -15.57 29.44 -1.78
N SER A 177 -15.04 30.66 -1.69
CA SER A 177 -15.63 31.72 -0.88
C SER A 177 -16.92 32.19 -1.60
N GLY A 178 -18.01 31.47 -1.37
CA GLY A 178 -19.34 31.74 -1.91
C GLY A 178 -20.30 32.19 -0.82
N GLU A 179 -20.49 33.50 -0.75
CA GLU A 179 -21.38 34.29 0.10
C GLU A 179 -22.78 33.67 0.34
N SER A 180 -23.21 33.65 1.60
CA SER A 180 -24.57 33.30 2.01
C SER A 180 -25.44 34.56 1.93
N THR A 181 -26.21 34.71 0.86
CA THR A 181 -27.32 35.69 0.82
C THR A 181 -28.64 35.00 1.15
N VAL A 182 -29.13 35.25 2.36
CA VAL A 182 -30.48 34.92 2.83
C VAL A 182 -31.45 35.94 2.24
N GLY A 183 -32.32 35.51 1.32
CA GLY A 183 -33.44 36.29 0.83
C GLY A 183 -34.71 35.94 1.59
N ALA A 184 -35.16 36.84 2.46
CA ALA A 184 -36.49 36.86 3.03
C ALA A 184 -37.48 37.50 2.04
N GLY A 185 -38.69 36.94 1.95
CA GLY A 185 -39.81 37.45 1.16
C GLY A 185 -40.96 36.48 1.16
#